data_AF-J0WKA6-F1
#
_entry.id   AF-J0WKA6-F1
#
_cell.length_a   1.000
_cell.length_b   1.000
_cell.length_c   1.000
_cell.angle_alpha   90.00
_cell.angle_beta   90.00
_cell.angle_gamma   90.00
#
_symmetry.space_group_name_H-M   'P 1'
#
loop_
_entity.id
_entity.type
_entity.pdbx_description
1 polymer ?
#
loop_
_entity_poly.entity_id
_entity_poly.type
_entity_poly.pdbx_seq_one_letter_code
_entity_poly.pdbx_strand_id
1 'polypeptide(L)'
;PPKWCRIDSDAAIQWFPLVDPLPDVLPLNTAGRCTCGVIASLDTPTRLLPCTIFGSHRSYSRMIEVRQCAACTLGKKFAGPDLRELGLFNFNNRSIYTHELLNAFTSSMTAHELPFHAFATTVDRSYMEHGSPSTFVSDETFRRVWYTFRRVQILGDSFECKDCGPNPPCVIFDGLTAGIPASKLTSTLAPPTKIVPDAPVRHSVR
;
A
#
# COMPACT_ATOMS: atom_id res chain seq x y z
N PRO A 1 -4.84 -9.54 2.37
CA PRO A 1 -5.72 -8.78 3.27
C PRO A 1 -5.38 -9.01 4.76
N PRO A 2 -5.56 -8.00 5.63
CA PRO A 2 -5.63 -8.18 7.08
C PRO A 2 -6.55 -9.33 7.48
N LYS A 3 -6.26 -10.02 8.58
CA LYS A 3 -7.01 -11.22 9.00
C LYS A 3 -8.51 -10.95 9.23
N TRP A 4 -8.86 -9.77 9.76
CA TRP A 4 -10.22 -9.41 10.14
C TRP A 4 -11.14 -9.11 8.95
N CYS A 5 -10.60 -8.81 7.76
CA CYS A 5 -11.38 -8.51 6.55
C CYS A 5 -11.27 -9.60 5.47
N ARG A 6 -10.88 -10.82 5.85
CA ARG A 6 -10.84 -11.95 4.92
C ARG A 6 -12.24 -12.49 4.69
N ILE A 7 -12.52 -12.82 3.43
CA ILE A 7 -13.73 -13.53 3.01
C ILE A 7 -13.45 -15.04 2.89
N ASP A 8 -14.48 -15.87 2.81
CA ASP A 8 -14.33 -17.33 2.78
C ASP A 8 -13.47 -17.81 1.58
N SER A 9 -13.51 -17.11 0.45
CA SER A 9 -12.67 -17.40 -0.71
C SER A 9 -11.18 -17.08 -0.48
N ASP A 10 -10.84 -16.30 0.55
CA ASP A 10 -9.45 -16.06 0.98
C ASP A 10 -8.87 -17.21 1.81
N ALA A 11 -9.63 -18.28 2.08
CA ALA A 11 -9.18 -19.41 2.90
C ALA A 11 -7.92 -20.09 2.35
N ALA A 12 -7.71 -20.06 1.02
CA ALA A 12 -6.51 -20.57 0.37
C ALA A 12 -5.28 -19.65 0.51
N ILE A 13 -5.47 -18.39 0.94
CA ILE A 13 -4.40 -17.40 1.03
C ILE A 13 -3.69 -17.55 2.38
N GLN A 14 -2.52 -18.19 2.38
CA GLN A 14 -1.69 -18.31 3.58
C GLN A 14 -1.39 -16.93 4.20
N TRP A 15 -1.67 -16.80 5.49
CA TRP A 15 -1.33 -15.62 6.28
C TRP A 15 0.04 -15.80 6.91
N PHE A 16 0.83 -14.72 6.93
CA PHE A 16 2.15 -14.71 7.54
C PHE A 16 2.21 -13.58 8.57
N PRO A 17 2.44 -13.89 9.87
CA PRO A 17 2.76 -12.87 10.85
C PRO A 17 4.11 -12.21 10.52
N LEU A 18 4.36 -11.04 11.10
CA LEU A 18 5.70 -10.47 11.09
C LEU A 18 6.64 -11.40 11.86
N VAL A 19 7.75 -11.78 11.22
CA VAL A 19 8.81 -12.54 11.89
C VAL A 19 9.59 -11.61 12.81
N ASP A 20 9.77 -12.01 14.07
CA ASP A 20 10.53 -11.28 15.09
C ASP A 20 11.47 -12.26 15.81
N PRO A 21 12.81 -12.02 15.84
CA PRO A 21 13.50 -10.89 15.23
C PRO A 21 13.57 -10.97 13.70
N LEU A 22 13.54 -9.80 13.05
CA LEU A 22 13.77 -9.69 11.60
C LEU A 22 15.21 -10.12 11.25
N PRO A 23 15.39 -11.00 10.25
CA PRO A 23 16.71 -11.49 9.86
C PRO A 23 17.60 -10.35 9.35
N ASP A 24 18.91 -10.46 9.60
CA ASP A 24 19.89 -9.43 9.22
C ASP A 24 20.05 -9.30 7.69
N VAL A 25 19.90 -10.43 7.00
CA VAL A 25 19.92 -10.53 5.54
C VAL A 25 18.60 -11.15 5.07
N LEU A 26 17.91 -10.45 4.18
CA LEU A 26 16.69 -10.90 3.53
C LEU A 26 17.05 -11.75 2.29
N PRO A 27 16.82 -13.08 2.31
CA PRO A 27 17.33 -13.98 1.28
C PRO A 27 16.54 -13.88 -0.02
N LEU A 28 17.21 -14.07 -1.15
CA LEU A 28 16.57 -14.14 -2.46
C LEU A 28 16.02 -15.55 -2.68
N ASN A 29 14.69 -15.69 -2.62
CA ASN A 29 14.03 -16.95 -2.95
C ASN A 29 14.02 -17.21 -4.47
N THR A 30 13.69 -18.45 -4.88
CA THR A 30 13.65 -18.88 -6.29
C THR A 30 12.60 -18.13 -7.12
N ALA A 31 11.67 -17.43 -6.47
CA ALA A 31 10.62 -16.64 -7.11
C ALA A 31 10.97 -15.15 -7.23
N GLY A 32 12.22 -14.75 -6.96
CA GLY A 32 12.64 -13.35 -7.04
C GLY A 32 12.39 -12.74 -8.41
N ARG A 33 11.66 -11.61 -8.45
CA ARG A 33 11.20 -10.97 -9.69
C ARG A 33 11.67 -9.53 -9.77
N CYS A 34 11.95 -9.10 -11.00
CA CYS A 34 12.14 -7.70 -11.30
C CYS A 34 10.78 -7.03 -11.57
N THR A 35 10.73 -5.69 -11.47
CA THR A 35 9.55 -4.89 -11.86
C THR A 35 9.10 -5.12 -13.32
N CYS A 36 9.99 -5.58 -14.21
CA CYS A 36 9.59 -5.97 -15.57
C CYS A 36 8.89 -7.35 -15.65
N GLY A 37 8.72 -8.05 -14.53
CA GLY A 37 8.10 -9.36 -14.44
C GLY A 37 9.05 -10.54 -14.63
N VAL A 38 10.28 -10.29 -15.11
CA VAL A 38 11.29 -11.32 -15.34
C VAL A 38 11.80 -11.88 -14.01
N ILE A 39 11.86 -13.21 -13.95
CA ILE A 39 12.40 -13.97 -12.83
C ILE A 39 13.93 -13.87 -12.87
N ALA A 40 14.55 -13.71 -11.71
CA ALA A 40 16.00 -13.68 -11.58
C ALA A 40 16.63 -14.96 -12.14
N SER A 41 17.52 -14.83 -13.14
CA SER A 41 18.33 -15.97 -13.59
C SER A 41 19.20 -16.49 -12.44
N LEU A 42 19.37 -17.81 -12.36
CA LEU A 42 20.28 -18.45 -11.41
C LEU A 42 21.75 -18.24 -11.79
N ASP A 43 22.03 -17.89 -13.04
CA ASP A 43 23.38 -17.69 -13.58
C ASP A 43 23.95 -16.32 -13.21
N THR A 44 23.08 -15.38 -12.81
CA THR A 44 23.52 -14.04 -12.39
C THR A 44 23.93 -14.06 -10.92
N PRO A 45 25.12 -13.53 -10.56
CA PRO A 45 25.58 -13.55 -9.18
C PRO A 45 24.64 -12.76 -8.26
N THR A 46 24.37 -13.32 -7.09
CA THR A 46 23.64 -12.65 -6.02
C THR A 46 24.48 -11.49 -5.47
N ARG A 47 23.83 -10.36 -5.24
CA ARG A 47 24.43 -9.15 -4.65
C ARG A 47 23.67 -8.76 -3.40
N LEU A 48 24.39 -8.26 -2.41
CA LEU A 48 23.81 -7.68 -1.21
C LEU A 48 23.62 -6.17 -1.41
N LEU A 49 22.42 -5.67 -1.14
CA LEU A 49 22.10 -4.25 -1.11
C LEU A 49 21.60 -3.84 0.28
N PRO A 50 21.94 -2.63 0.76
CA PRO A 50 21.33 -2.09 1.96
C PRO A 50 19.86 -1.73 1.70
N CYS A 51 19.02 -2.01 2.67
CA CYS A 51 17.59 -1.69 2.66
C CYS A 51 17.12 -1.24 4.05
N THR A 52 16.00 -0.52 4.06
CA THR A 52 15.31 -0.08 5.28
C THR A 52 13.95 -0.73 5.32
N ILE A 53 13.67 -1.43 6.43
CA ILE A 53 12.36 -1.98 6.74
C ILE A 53 11.62 -0.99 7.63
N PHE A 54 10.46 -0.52 7.21
CA PHE A 54 9.59 0.39 7.96
C PHE A 54 8.48 -0.39 8.65
N GLY A 55 8.43 -0.35 9.98
CA GLY A 55 7.31 -0.84 10.80
C GLY A 55 6.51 0.31 11.43
N SER A 56 5.53 0.00 12.28
CA SER A 56 4.71 1.03 12.95
C SER A 56 5.43 1.82 14.03
N HIS A 57 6.42 1.22 14.71
CA HIS A 57 7.09 1.84 15.84
C HIS A 57 8.52 2.27 15.57
N ARG A 58 9.20 1.61 14.63
CA ARG A 58 10.59 1.90 14.28
C ARG A 58 10.93 1.40 12.88
N SER A 59 12.05 1.88 12.35
CA SER A 59 12.70 1.32 11.17
C SER A 59 13.86 0.40 11.54
N TYR A 60 14.24 -0.46 10.59
CA TYR A 60 15.35 -1.40 10.70
C TYR A 60 16.24 -1.33 9.46
N SER A 61 17.53 -1.10 9.66
CA SER A 61 18.54 -1.21 8.60
C SER A 61 18.94 -2.68 8.42
N ARG A 62 18.79 -3.20 7.21
CA ARG A 62 19.03 -4.61 6.85
C ARG A 62 19.69 -4.74 5.49
N MET A 63 20.17 -5.93 5.17
CA MET A 63 20.64 -6.25 3.82
C MET A 63 19.61 -7.10 3.09
N ILE A 64 19.54 -6.97 1.77
CA ILE A 64 18.70 -7.81 0.91
C ILE A 64 19.53 -8.40 -0.21
N GLU A 65 19.29 -9.67 -0.49
CA GLU A 65 19.86 -10.36 -1.63
C GLU A 65 19.07 -10.03 -2.90
N VAL A 66 19.78 -9.66 -3.95
CA VAL A 66 19.19 -9.37 -5.25
C VAL A 66 20.06 -9.90 -6.39
N ARG A 67 19.48 -10.04 -7.57
CA ARG A 67 20.22 -10.33 -8.80
C ARG A 67 19.95 -9.27 -9.86
N GLN A 68 20.94 -9.02 -10.71
CA GLN A 68 20.77 -8.08 -11.82
C GLN A 68 19.75 -8.65 -12.82
N CYS A 69 18.80 -7.83 -13.25
CA CYS A 69 17.81 -8.27 -14.22
C CYS A 69 18.40 -8.33 -15.63
N ALA A 70 18.42 -9.52 -16.24
CA ALA A 70 18.94 -9.74 -17.58
C ALA A 70 18.15 -9.01 -18.68
N ALA A 71 16.84 -8.81 -18.50
CA ALA A 71 15.99 -8.15 -19.49
C ALA A 71 16.03 -6.61 -19.43
N CYS A 72 16.52 -6.04 -18.32
CA CYS A 72 16.56 -4.60 -18.14
C CYS A 72 17.90 -4.04 -18.62
N THR A 73 17.95 -3.62 -19.88
CA THR A 73 19.13 -3.08 -20.57
C THR A 73 19.76 -1.84 -19.91
N LEU A 74 19.00 -1.12 -19.07
CA LEU A 74 19.50 0.08 -18.35
C LEU A 74 20.30 -0.24 -17.07
N GLY A 75 20.64 -1.51 -16.80
CA GLY A 75 21.69 -1.94 -15.85
C GLY A 75 21.46 -1.65 -14.36
N LYS A 76 20.39 -0.94 -13.99
CA LYS A 76 20.13 -0.50 -12.60
C LYS A 76 18.95 -1.20 -11.93
N LYS A 77 18.30 -2.14 -12.61
CA LYS A 77 17.15 -2.87 -12.07
C LYS A 77 17.58 -4.23 -11.53
N PHE A 78 17.11 -4.49 -10.32
CA PHE A 78 17.40 -5.71 -9.58
C PHE A 78 16.12 -6.51 -9.41
N ALA A 79 16.22 -7.83 -9.56
CA ALA A 79 15.20 -8.76 -9.12
C ALA A 79 15.46 -9.09 -7.65
N GLY A 80 14.44 -8.91 -6.81
CA GLY A 80 14.51 -9.15 -5.38
C GLY A 80 13.43 -10.13 -4.91
N PRO A 81 13.50 -10.57 -3.64
CA PRO A 81 12.53 -11.49 -3.04
C PRO A 81 11.16 -10.85 -2.82
N ASP A 82 10.12 -11.70 -2.71
CA ASP A 82 8.75 -11.30 -2.38
C ASP A 82 8.59 -10.91 -0.91
N LEU A 83 9.28 -11.64 0.00
CA LEU A 83 9.34 -11.44 1.45
C LEU A 83 8.02 -11.61 2.21
N ARG A 84 6.96 -12.06 1.54
CA ARG A 84 5.64 -12.25 2.14
C ARG A 84 5.68 -13.22 3.33
N GLU A 85 6.50 -14.27 3.25
CA GLU A 85 6.72 -15.27 4.29
C GLU A 85 7.27 -14.68 5.60
N LEU A 86 7.94 -13.52 5.51
CA LEU A 86 8.45 -12.78 6.67
C LEU A 86 7.45 -11.74 7.20
N GLY A 87 6.26 -11.66 6.61
CA GLY A 87 5.29 -10.61 6.90
C GLY A 87 5.74 -9.24 6.37
N LEU A 88 6.53 -9.21 5.28
CA LEU A 88 7.08 -7.99 4.69
C LEU A 88 6.58 -7.80 3.25
N PHE A 89 6.51 -6.53 2.85
CA PHE A 89 6.21 -6.10 1.50
C PHE A 89 7.41 -5.39 0.88
N ASN A 90 7.99 -5.99 -0.16
CA ASN A 90 9.09 -5.41 -0.91
C ASN A 90 8.60 -4.37 -1.93
N PHE A 91 8.76 -3.08 -1.63
CA PHE A 91 8.33 -2.02 -2.54
C PHE A 91 9.33 -1.79 -3.70
N ASN A 92 10.64 -1.78 -3.43
CA ASN A 92 11.67 -1.48 -4.43
C ASN A 92 13.09 -2.01 -4.13
N ASN A 93 13.24 -3.04 -3.30
CA ASN A 93 14.50 -3.60 -2.77
C ASN A 93 15.32 -2.65 -1.86
N ARG A 94 14.92 -1.39 -1.68
CA ARG A 94 15.58 -0.45 -0.76
C ARG A 94 14.68 -0.02 0.38
N SER A 95 13.39 0.11 0.10
CA SER A 95 12.33 0.43 1.04
C SER A 95 11.40 -0.78 1.11
N ILE A 96 11.30 -1.35 2.30
CA ILE A 96 10.51 -2.53 2.60
C ILE A 96 9.58 -2.14 3.73
N TYR A 97 8.35 -2.64 3.72
CA TYR A 97 7.33 -2.24 4.68
C TYR A 97 6.75 -3.47 5.35
N THR A 98 6.55 -3.43 6.67
CA THR A 98 5.89 -4.55 7.35
C THR A 98 4.42 -4.61 6.92
N HIS A 99 3.89 -5.83 6.77
CA HIS A 99 2.45 -6.02 6.63
C HIS A 99 1.70 -5.46 7.84
N GLU A 100 2.29 -5.52 9.02
CA GLU A 100 1.76 -4.91 10.24
C GLU A 100 1.47 -3.42 10.06
N LEU A 101 2.44 -2.61 9.62
CA LEU A 101 2.28 -1.18 9.35
C LEU A 101 1.19 -0.89 8.30
N LEU A 102 1.23 -1.64 7.19
CA LEU A 102 0.30 -1.42 6.09
C LEU A 102 -1.13 -1.83 6.46
N ASN A 103 -1.27 -2.92 7.22
CA ASN A 103 -2.56 -3.38 7.74
C ASN A 103 -3.07 -2.48 8.87
N ALA A 104 -2.20 -1.87 9.66
CA ALA A 104 -2.58 -0.90 10.69
C ALA A 104 -3.25 0.30 10.04
N PHE A 105 -2.66 0.87 8.99
CA PHE A 105 -3.31 1.95 8.25
C PHE A 105 -4.66 1.52 7.67
N THR A 106 -4.72 0.37 6.98
CA THR A 106 -5.97 -0.16 6.43
C THR A 106 -7.03 -0.29 7.52
N SER A 107 -6.68 -0.83 8.69
CA SER A 107 -7.62 -1.01 9.81
C SER A 107 -8.12 0.32 10.36
N SER A 108 -7.23 1.30 10.54
CA SER A 108 -7.61 2.63 11.04
C SER A 108 -8.49 3.38 10.05
N MET A 109 -8.14 3.42 8.76
CA MET A 109 -8.94 4.14 7.76
C MET A 109 -10.32 3.51 7.51
N THR A 110 -10.48 2.21 7.78
CA THR A 110 -11.80 1.54 7.68
C THR A 110 -12.63 1.67 8.95
N ALA A 111 -11.99 1.86 10.10
CA ALA A 111 -12.68 2.01 11.38
C ALA A 111 -13.13 3.45 11.64
N HIS A 112 -12.38 4.44 11.15
CA HIS A 112 -12.70 5.85 11.29
C HIS A 112 -12.09 6.66 10.14
N GLU A 113 -12.58 7.88 9.94
CA GLU A 113 -11.99 8.81 8.97
C GLU A 113 -10.54 9.13 9.36
N LEU A 114 -9.57 8.55 8.64
CA LEU A 114 -8.15 8.77 8.87
C LEU A 114 -7.43 9.12 7.56
N PRO A 115 -6.99 10.37 7.37
CA PRO A 115 -6.16 10.72 6.23
C PRO A 115 -4.75 10.15 6.36
N PHE A 116 -4.09 9.92 5.21
CA PHE A 116 -2.69 9.47 5.16
C PHE A 116 -1.75 10.33 6.00
N HIS A 117 -1.92 11.65 5.96
CA HIS A 117 -1.10 12.60 6.71
C HIS A 117 -1.18 12.36 8.23
N ALA A 118 -2.40 12.17 8.75
CA ALA A 118 -2.59 11.94 10.19
C ALA A 118 -1.98 10.60 10.62
N PHE A 119 -2.13 9.55 9.81
CA PHE A 119 -1.49 8.27 10.10
C PHE A 119 0.04 8.35 10.08
N ALA A 120 0.62 8.92 9.01
CA ALA A 120 2.06 9.09 8.89
C ALA A 120 2.65 9.91 10.04
N THR A 121 1.95 10.98 10.45
CA THR A 121 2.32 11.78 11.63
C THR A 121 2.33 10.95 12.92
N THR A 122 1.34 10.08 13.13
CA THR A 122 1.30 9.19 14.30
C THR A 122 2.45 8.18 14.30
N VAL A 123 2.79 7.61 13.14
CA VAL A 123 3.94 6.70 13.01
C VAL A 123 5.25 7.43 13.28
N ASP A 124 5.43 8.64 12.74
CA ASP A 124 6.64 9.44 12.96
C ASP A 124 6.80 9.83 14.44
N ARG A 125 5.71 10.20 15.13
CA ARG A 125 5.71 10.40 16.59
C ARG A 125 6.09 9.12 17.33
N SER A 126 5.57 7.96 16.92
CA SER A 126 5.97 6.68 17.50
C SER A 126 7.47 6.41 17.29
N TYR A 127 8.04 6.79 16.14
CA TYR A 127 9.46 6.65 15.86
C TYR A 127 10.31 7.50 16.79
N MET A 128 9.87 8.72 17.10
CA MET A 128 10.52 9.59 18.09
C MET A 128 10.50 8.96 19.49
N GLU A 129 9.33 8.49 19.94
CA GLU A 129 9.17 7.85 21.26
C GLU A 129 10.03 6.59 21.43
N HIS A 130 10.20 5.80 20.37
CA HIS A 130 10.93 4.53 20.40
C HIS A 130 12.40 4.63 19.94
N GLY A 131 12.91 5.85 19.68
CA GLY A 131 14.30 6.05 19.25
C GLY A 131 14.64 5.36 17.92
N SER A 132 13.73 5.42 16.95
CA SER A 132 13.93 4.83 15.62
C SER A 132 15.19 5.40 14.94
N PRO A 133 15.99 4.56 14.24
CA PRO A 133 17.22 5.01 13.59
C PRO A 133 17.00 5.93 12.38
N SER A 134 15.78 5.98 11.84
CA SER A 134 15.39 6.91 10.78
C SER A 134 14.01 7.49 11.06
N THR A 135 13.69 8.63 10.45
CA THR A 135 12.34 9.18 10.39
C THR A 135 11.43 8.31 9.52
N PHE A 136 10.12 8.52 9.64
CA PHE A 136 9.18 7.90 8.72
C PHE A 136 9.25 8.55 7.33
N VAL A 137 8.68 7.88 6.32
CA VAL A 137 8.66 8.39 4.94
C VAL A 137 7.63 9.51 4.76
N SER A 138 7.76 10.31 3.70
CA SER A 138 6.78 11.33 3.37
C SER A 138 5.39 10.76 3.06
N ASP A 139 4.35 11.56 3.28
CA ASP A 139 2.95 11.21 2.98
C ASP A 139 2.74 10.71 1.54
N GLU A 140 3.39 11.37 0.58
CA GLU A 140 3.34 10.96 -0.83
C GLU A 140 3.92 9.55 -1.02
N THR A 141 5.06 9.28 -0.38
CA THR A 141 5.72 7.98 -0.45
C THR A 141 4.86 6.91 0.19
N PHE A 142 4.36 7.16 1.41
CA PHE A 142 3.53 6.20 2.13
C PHE A 142 2.24 5.88 1.38
N ARG A 143 1.56 6.90 0.86
CA ARG A 143 0.36 6.73 0.02
C ARG A 143 0.65 5.86 -1.21
N ARG A 144 1.75 6.10 -1.92
CA ARG A 144 2.15 5.28 -3.08
C ARG A 144 2.42 3.83 -2.70
N VAL A 145 3.10 3.61 -1.57
CA VAL A 145 3.40 2.27 -1.05
C VAL A 145 2.11 1.54 -0.71
N TRP A 146 1.21 2.18 0.04
CA TRP A 146 -0.05 1.56 0.43
C TRP A 146 -0.93 1.21 -0.77
N TYR A 147 -1.06 2.10 -1.76
CA TYR A 147 -1.80 1.76 -2.98
C TYR A 147 -1.14 0.62 -3.78
N THR A 148 0.19 0.50 -3.75
CA THR A 148 0.89 -0.63 -4.38
C THR A 148 0.63 -1.93 -3.61
N PHE A 149 0.65 -1.88 -2.28
CA PHE A 149 0.29 -3.01 -1.42
C PHE A 149 -1.17 -3.43 -1.60
N ARG A 150 -2.10 -2.50 -1.68
CA ARG A 150 -3.52 -2.77 -1.96
C ARG A 150 -3.68 -3.57 -3.27
N ARG A 151 -2.90 -3.26 -4.31
CA ARG A 151 -3.00 -3.94 -5.62
C ARG A 151 -2.61 -5.41 -5.59
N VAL A 152 -1.79 -5.83 -4.63
CA VAL A 152 -1.44 -7.25 -4.45
C VAL A 152 -2.42 -7.98 -3.53
N GLN A 153 -3.35 -7.26 -2.91
CA GLN A 153 -4.45 -7.86 -2.16
C GLN A 153 -5.63 -8.09 -3.09
N ILE A 154 -6.15 -9.32 -3.09
CA ILE A 154 -7.46 -9.61 -3.67
C ILE A 154 -8.49 -9.08 -2.67
N LEU A 155 -8.94 -7.85 -2.88
CA LEU A 155 -10.08 -7.28 -2.17
C LEU A 155 -11.29 -7.53 -3.06
N GLY A 156 -11.71 -8.80 -3.04
CA GLY A 156 -12.76 -9.31 -3.88
C GLY A 156 -14.12 -8.99 -3.30
N ASP A 157 -14.59 -7.78 -3.56
CA ASP A 157 -15.99 -7.53 -3.91
C ASP A 157 -15.86 -6.64 -5.14
N SER A 158 -16.28 -7.09 -6.32
CA SER A 158 -16.55 -6.10 -7.35
C SER A 158 -17.51 -5.11 -6.69
N PHE A 159 -17.16 -3.83 -6.63
CA PHE A 159 -18.12 -2.74 -6.39
C PHE A 159 -19.08 -2.69 -7.60
N GLU A 160 -19.68 -3.84 -7.86
CA GLU A 160 -20.61 -4.16 -8.89
C GLU A 160 -21.95 -3.97 -8.23
N CYS A 161 -22.61 -2.93 -8.69
CA CYS A 161 -24.02 -2.79 -8.39
C CYS A 161 -24.70 -4.05 -8.95
N LYS A 162 -25.50 -4.73 -8.13
CA LYS A 162 -26.27 -5.89 -8.58
C LYS A 162 -27.20 -5.56 -9.76
N ASP A 163 -27.53 -4.27 -9.93
CA ASP A 163 -28.36 -3.77 -11.01
C ASP A 163 -27.54 -3.20 -12.18
N CYS A 164 -26.40 -2.53 -11.92
CA CYS A 164 -25.63 -1.82 -12.96
C CYS A 164 -24.39 -2.57 -13.45
N GLY A 165 -24.04 -3.71 -12.85
CA GLY A 165 -22.82 -4.43 -13.20
C GLY A 165 -21.54 -3.73 -12.72
N PRO A 166 -20.36 -4.16 -13.21
CA PRO A 166 -19.08 -3.57 -12.84
C PRO A 166 -18.91 -2.17 -13.45
N ASN A 167 -18.34 -1.23 -12.69
CA ASN A 167 -18.11 0.17 -13.09
C ASN A 167 -19.40 0.98 -13.35
N PRO A 168 -20.26 1.21 -12.34
CA PRO A 168 -21.43 2.04 -12.53
C PRO A 168 -21.01 3.47 -12.93
N PRO A 169 -21.77 4.15 -13.80
CA PRO A 169 -21.42 5.49 -14.29
C PRO A 169 -21.37 6.55 -13.18
N CYS A 170 -21.98 6.26 -12.01
CA CYS A 170 -21.87 7.05 -10.80
C CYS A 170 -21.64 6.10 -9.62
N VAL A 171 -20.55 6.31 -8.87
CA VAL A 171 -20.31 5.64 -7.59
C VAL A 171 -20.47 6.68 -6.49
N ILE A 172 -21.49 6.52 -5.65
CA ILE A 172 -21.67 7.35 -4.46
C ILE A 172 -20.90 6.68 -3.34
N PHE A 173 -19.76 7.26 -2.96
CA PHE A 173 -19.04 6.88 -1.75
C PHE A 173 -19.48 7.80 -0.61
N ASP A 174 -20.23 7.27 0.34
CA ASP A 174 -20.55 7.98 1.58
C ASP A 174 -19.24 8.11 2.38
N GLY A 175 -18.68 9.33 2.46
CA GLY A 175 -17.42 9.62 3.15
C GLY A 175 -16.25 10.17 2.31
N LEU A 176 -16.43 10.49 1.03
CA LEU A 176 -15.37 11.08 0.20
C LEU A 176 -15.67 12.55 -0.17
N THR A 177 -15.09 13.49 0.57
CA THR A 177 -15.05 14.90 0.17
C THR A 177 -13.93 15.11 -0.85
N ALA A 178 -14.23 14.91 -2.14
CA ALA A 178 -13.32 15.25 -3.22
C ALA A 178 -13.43 16.75 -3.55
N GLY A 179 -12.61 17.58 -2.90
CA GLY A 179 -12.46 18.99 -3.27
C GLY A 179 -11.70 19.13 -4.59
N ILE A 180 -12.38 19.49 -5.67
CA ILE A 180 -11.73 19.84 -6.94
C ILE A 180 -11.29 21.32 -6.83
N PRO A 181 -9.99 21.65 -7.01
CA PRO A 181 -9.55 23.03 -7.08
C PRO A 181 -10.29 23.77 -8.20
N ALA A 182 -10.71 25.02 -7.98
CA ALA A 182 -11.45 25.79 -9.00
C ALA A 182 -10.69 25.89 -10.35
N SER A 183 -9.36 25.83 -10.32
CA SER A 183 -8.49 25.81 -11.50
C SER A 183 -8.56 24.51 -12.33
N LYS A 184 -9.26 23.49 -11.85
CA LYS A 184 -9.46 22.19 -12.50
C LYS A 184 -10.92 21.95 -12.92
N LEU A 185 -11.80 22.93 -12.73
CA LEU A 185 -13.15 22.91 -13.30
C LEU A 185 -13.05 23.09 -14.81
N THR A 186 -13.53 22.12 -15.57
CA THR A 186 -13.65 22.19 -17.03
C THR A 186 -15.13 22.27 -17.41
N SER A 187 -15.45 22.44 -18.70
CA SER A 187 -16.84 22.37 -19.19
C SER A 187 -17.50 21.00 -18.95
N THR A 188 -16.70 19.95 -18.72
CA THR A 188 -17.15 18.57 -18.48
C THR A 188 -17.04 18.13 -17.02
N LEU A 189 -16.29 18.85 -16.19
CA LEU A 189 -16.05 18.52 -14.79
C LEU A 189 -16.82 19.51 -13.90
N ALA A 190 -17.94 19.07 -13.34
CA ALA A 190 -18.80 19.89 -12.49
C ALA A 190 -18.83 19.33 -11.06
N PRO A 191 -19.10 20.16 -10.03
CA PRO A 191 -19.29 19.66 -8.68
C PRO A 191 -20.44 18.63 -8.66
N PRO A 192 -20.29 17.52 -7.90
CA PRO A 192 -21.28 16.46 -7.85
C PRO A 192 -22.61 16.91 -7.24
N THR A 193 -22.58 18.01 -6.48
CA THR A 193 -23.75 18.68 -5.92
C THR A 193 -23.90 20.07 -6.53
N LYS A 194 -25.01 20.32 -7.22
CA LYS A 194 -25.45 21.67 -7.64
C LYS A 194 -26.78 21.96 -6.96
N ILE A 195 -26.94 23.17 -6.44
CA ILE A 195 -28.25 23.67 -6.02
C ILE A 195 -29.05 23.90 -7.31
N VAL A 196 -30.06 23.07 -7.53
CA VAL A 196 -31.03 23.26 -8.62
C VAL A 196 -32.25 24.04 -8.09
N PRO A 197 -32.97 24.79 -8.93
CA PRO A 197 -34.11 25.61 -8.48
C PRO A 197 -35.17 24.82 -7.70
N ASP A 198 -35.36 23.54 -8.04
CA ASP A 198 -36.34 22.66 -7.42
C ASP A 198 -35.71 21.65 -6.44
N ALA A 199 -34.52 21.95 -5.92
CA ALA A 199 -33.84 21.05 -4.99
C ALA A 199 -34.70 20.85 -3.72
N PRO A 200 -34.87 19.61 -3.22
CA PRO A 200 -35.64 19.36 -2.02
C PRO A 200 -35.04 20.10 -0.82
N VAL A 201 -35.81 21.01 -0.22
CA VAL A 201 -35.41 21.73 0.99
C VAL A 201 -35.84 20.93 2.21
N ARG A 202 -34.88 20.45 3.00
CA ARG A 202 -35.18 19.83 4.30
C ARG A 202 -35.28 20.93 5.36
N HIS A 203 -36.51 21.25 5.77
CA HIS A 203 -36.79 22.28 6.79
C HIS A 203 -36.45 21.85 8.22
N SER A 204 -36.15 20.56 8.44
CA SER A 204 -35.82 19.98 9.76
C SER A 204 -34.55 19.15 9.67
N VAL A 205 -33.41 19.82 9.81
CA VAL A 205 -32.11 19.17 10.03
C VAL A 205 -31.88 19.13 11.54
N ARG A 206 -31.71 17.94 12.10
CA ARG A 206 -31.31 17.73 13.51
C ARG A 206 -29.79 17.80 13.62
#